data_AF-A0A7R9AEF5-F1
#
_entry.id   AF-A0A7R9AEF5-F1
#
_cell.length_a   1.000
_cell.length_b   1.000
_cell.length_c   1.000
_cell.angle_alpha   90.00
_cell.angle_beta   90.00
_cell.angle_gamma   90.00
#
_symmetry.space_group_name_H-M   'P 1'
#
loop_
_entity.id
_entity.type
_entity.pdbx_description
1 polymer ?
#
loop_
_entity_poly.entity_id
_entity_poly.type
_entity_poly.pdbx_seq_one_letter_code
_entity_poly.pdbx_strand_id
1 'polypeptide(L)'
;MVVNQSMTESATIVRRNSSGTKTKEWCAWPPASFEEMDSTLTVQQLIQQTIRSDPSNIDHILTPPENQDEGVWKYEHLRQFCLELNGLAVQLQSECFPEQCSQMTATEQWIFLCAAHKTPKECPAIDYTRHTLDGAACLLNSNKYFPSSWDCSLDNLSDNLFPPPVPPMNTGRSNSVSENLRPEIPVIPGHWDARVA
;
A
#
# COMPACT_ATOMS: atom_id res chain seq x y z
N MET A 1 -45.92 -38.87 -10.81
CA MET A 1 -45.19 -37.60 -10.86
C MET A 1 -45.26 -36.97 -9.48
N VAL A 2 -44.20 -37.09 -8.68
CA VAL A 2 -44.04 -36.32 -7.44
C VAL A 2 -42.86 -35.42 -7.68
N VAL A 3 -43.14 -34.12 -7.81
CA VAL A 3 -42.13 -33.07 -7.95
C VAL A 3 -41.68 -32.73 -6.54
N ASN A 4 -40.48 -33.16 -6.16
CA ASN A 4 -39.84 -32.66 -4.95
C ASN A 4 -39.37 -31.23 -5.20
N GLN A 5 -40.04 -30.27 -4.58
CA GLN A 5 -39.54 -28.90 -4.44
C GLN A 5 -38.38 -28.90 -3.44
N SER A 6 -37.15 -28.74 -3.92
CA SER A 6 -36.00 -28.42 -3.08
C SER A 6 -36.13 -26.97 -2.62
N MET A 7 -36.51 -26.76 -1.36
CA MET A 7 -36.37 -25.47 -0.69
C MET A 7 -34.88 -25.08 -0.70
N THR A 8 -34.53 -24.06 -1.47
CA THR A 8 -33.24 -23.37 -1.34
C THR A 8 -33.29 -22.52 -0.08
N GLU A 9 -32.79 -23.08 1.01
CA GLU A 9 -32.52 -22.34 2.25
C GLU A 9 -31.44 -21.29 1.92
N SER A 10 -31.80 -20.00 1.96
CA SER A 10 -30.88 -18.88 1.78
C SER A 10 -29.92 -18.85 2.96
N ALA A 11 -28.89 -19.69 2.90
CA ALA A 11 -27.86 -19.79 3.91
C ALA A 11 -27.20 -18.42 4.08
N THR A 12 -27.23 -17.89 5.31
CA THR A 12 -26.55 -16.67 5.66
C THR A 12 -25.04 -16.87 5.47
N ILE A 13 -24.46 -16.23 4.46
CA ILE A 13 -23.04 -16.37 4.14
C ILE A 13 -22.22 -15.64 5.20
N VAL A 14 -21.63 -16.39 6.14
CA VAL A 14 -20.74 -15.83 7.16
C VAL A 14 -19.34 -15.66 6.58
N ARG A 15 -18.96 -14.42 6.25
CA ARG A 15 -17.64 -14.08 5.70
C ARG A 15 -16.56 -13.96 6.80
N ARG A 16 -16.26 -15.04 7.51
CA ARG A 16 -15.25 -15.09 8.60
C ARG A 16 -14.40 -16.35 8.57
N ASN A 17 -13.06 -16.20 8.57
CA ASN A 17 -12.17 -17.35 8.62
C ASN A 17 -12.30 -18.06 9.97
N SER A 18 -12.52 -19.36 9.94
CA SER A 18 -12.61 -20.16 11.16
C SER A 18 -11.21 -20.40 11.74
N SER A 19 -11.12 -20.65 13.05
CA SER A 19 -9.84 -21.01 13.67
C SER A 19 -9.28 -22.28 13.00
N GLY A 20 -8.04 -22.23 12.52
CA GLY A 20 -7.40 -23.35 11.82
C GLY A 20 -7.71 -23.46 10.33
N THR A 21 -8.36 -22.45 9.72
CA THR A 21 -8.52 -22.38 8.25
C THR A 21 -7.16 -22.44 7.56
N LYS A 22 -7.04 -23.36 6.58
CA LYS A 22 -5.82 -23.49 5.78
C LYS A 22 -5.61 -22.24 4.94
N THR A 23 -4.37 -21.89 4.63
CA THR A 23 -4.03 -20.75 3.77
C THR A 23 -4.77 -20.77 2.43
N LYS A 24 -5.01 -21.96 1.84
CA LYS A 24 -5.74 -22.11 0.57
C LYS A 24 -7.24 -21.81 0.66
N GLU A 25 -7.81 -21.93 1.85
CA GLU A 25 -9.24 -21.68 2.14
C GLU A 25 -9.43 -20.31 2.81
N TRP A 26 -8.34 -19.57 3.00
CA TRP A 26 -8.34 -18.28 3.67
C TRP A 26 -9.07 -17.25 2.80
N CYS A 27 -10.13 -16.66 3.36
CA CYS A 27 -10.98 -15.70 2.68
C CYS A 27 -11.65 -16.21 1.39
N ALA A 28 -11.79 -17.54 1.22
CA ALA A 28 -12.42 -18.16 0.05
C ALA A 28 -13.95 -18.13 0.12
N TRP A 29 -14.52 -16.92 0.26
CA TRP A 29 -15.97 -16.71 0.31
C TRP A 29 -16.57 -16.61 -1.09
N PRO A 30 -17.85 -16.96 -1.29
CA PRO A 30 -18.54 -16.70 -2.55
C PRO A 30 -18.53 -15.20 -2.87
N PRO A 31 -18.31 -14.83 -4.15
CA PRO A 31 -18.31 -13.44 -4.57
C PRO A 31 -19.68 -12.81 -4.33
N ALA A 32 -19.72 -11.58 -3.84
CA ALA A 32 -20.93 -10.76 -3.76
C ALA A 32 -20.94 -9.72 -4.88
N SER A 33 -22.15 -9.32 -5.30
CA SER A 33 -22.32 -8.13 -6.11
C SER A 33 -22.11 -6.87 -5.26
N PHE A 34 -21.78 -5.75 -5.91
CA PHE A 34 -21.56 -4.47 -5.21
C PHE A 34 -22.80 -4.00 -4.43
N GLU A 35 -24.00 -4.23 -4.99
CA GLU A 35 -25.29 -3.83 -4.40
C GLU A 35 -25.70 -4.68 -3.19
N GLU A 36 -25.21 -5.92 -3.10
CA GLU A 36 -25.47 -6.82 -1.97
C GLU A 36 -24.54 -6.57 -0.77
N MET A 37 -23.49 -5.77 -0.95
CA MET A 37 -22.58 -5.39 0.12
C MET A 37 -23.14 -4.17 0.86
N ASP A 38 -23.58 -4.36 2.11
CA ASP A 38 -24.11 -3.28 2.97
C ASP A 38 -23.10 -2.89 4.07
N SER A 39 -21.80 -2.98 3.75
CA SER A 39 -20.71 -2.73 4.71
C SER A 39 -20.06 -1.38 4.45
N THR A 40 -19.60 -0.70 5.50
CA THR A 40 -18.73 0.49 5.36
C THR A 40 -17.42 0.19 4.62
N LEU A 41 -17.09 -1.10 4.43
CA LEU A 41 -15.91 -1.60 3.72
C LEU A 41 -16.25 -2.22 2.36
N THR A 42 -17.38 -1.87 1.75
CA THR A 42 -17.81 -2.38 0.43
C THR A 42 -16.74 -2.26 -0.64
N VAL A 43 -16.13 -1.08 -0.75
CA VAL A 43 -15.08 -0.77 -1.72
C VAL A 43 -13.86 -1.67 -1.50
N GLN A 44 -13.39 -1.77 -0.26
CA GLN A 44 -12.27 -2.64 0.09
C GLN A 44 -12.56 -4.12 -0.22
N GLN A 45 -13.78 -4.58 0.09
CA GLN A 45 -14.20 -5.95 -0.20
C GLN A 45 -14.23 -6.23 -1.69
N LEU A 46 -14.72 -5.27 -2.50
CA LEU A 46 -14.71 -5.39 -3.95
C LEU A 46 -13.29 -5.53 -4.50
N ILE A 47 -12.37 -4.64 -4.10
CA ILE A 47 -10.96 -4.67 -4.53
C ILE A 47 -10.30 -6.00 -4.17
N GLN A 48 -10.52 -6.50 -2.95
CA GLN A 48 -9.96 -7.78 -2.54
C GLN A 48 -10.56 -8.96 -3.30
N GLN A 49 -11.86 -8.90 -3.62
CA GLN A 49 -12.54 -9.93 -4.40
C GLN A 49 -12.02 -9.95 -5.84
N THR A 50 -11.84 -8.79 -6.49
CA THR A 50 -11.31 -8.70 -7.86
C THR A 50 -9.88 -9.21 -7.93
N ILE A 51 -8.99 -8.76 -7.02
CA ILE A 51 -7.60 -9.24 -6.93
C ILE A 51 -7.53 -10.76 -6.74
N ARG A 52 -8.39 -11.33 -5.88
CA ARG A 52 -8.42 -12.79 -5.64
C ARG A 52 -8.98 -13.58 -6.82
N SER A 53 -9.92 -13.00 -7.58
CA SER A 53 -10.51 -13.66 -8.74
C SER A 53 -9.55 -13.76 -9.91
N ASP A 54 -8.87 -12.66 -10.23
CA ASP A 54 -7.90 -12.59 -11.31
C ASP A 54 -6.88 -11.48 -11.04
N PRO A 55 -5.70 -11.81 -10.50
CA PRO A 55 -4.67 -10.81 -10.21
C PRO A 55 -3.96 -10.30 -11.47
N SER A 56 -4.12 -10.95 -12.63
CA SER A 56 -3.49 -10.52 -13.89
C SER A 56 -4.30 -9.47 -14.63
N ASN A 57 -5.60 -9.35 -14.34
CA ASN A 57 -6.49 -8.37 -14.97
C ASN A 57 -6.44 -7.01 -14.24
N ILE A 58 -5.34 -6.29 -14.48
CA ILE A 58 -5.07 -4.98 -13.87
C ILE A 58 -6.14 -3.96 -14.24
N ASP A 59 -6.58 -3.95 -15.51
CA ASP A 59 -7.57 -2.99 -16.00
C ASP A 59 -8.89 -3.12 -15.23
N HIS A 60 -9.33 -4.35 -14.97
CA HIS A 60 -10.54 -4.60 -14.18
C HIS A 60 -10.36 -4.24 -12.70
N ILE A 61 -9.18 -4.48 -12.12
CA ILE A 61 -8.88 -4.12 -10.72
C ILE A 61 -8.89 -2.60 -10.52
N LEU A 62 -8.41 -1.83 -11.50
CA LEU A 62 -8.30 -0.38 -11.39
C LEU A 62 -9.59 0.36 -11.78
N THR A 63 -10.52 -0.29 -12.47
CA THR A 63 -11.77 0.32 -12.91
C THR A 63 -12.75 0.47 -11.73
N PRO A 64 -13.14 1.70 -11.36
CA PRO A 64 -14.09 1.92 -10.27
C PRO A 64 -15.52 1.48 -10.69
N PRO A 65 -16.35 1.03 -9.74
CA PRO A 65 -17.76 0.76 -10.00
C PRO A 65 -18.54 2.06 -10.27
N GLU A 66 -19.66 1.94 -10.98
CA GLU A 66 -20.51 3.09 -11.35
C GLU A 66 -21.01 3.83 -10.08
N ASN A 67 -20.87 5.17 -10.09
CA ASN A 67 -21.26 6.08 -9.01
C ASN A 67 -20.37 6.08 -7.75
N GLN A 68 -19.19 5.47 -7.78
CA GLN A 68 -18.22 5.56 -6.69
C GLN A 68 -17.35 6.83 -6.82
N ASP A 69 -17.05 7.47 -5.68
CA ASP A 69 -16.10 8.58 -5.63
C ASP A 69 -14.67 8.13 -5.92
N GLU A 70 -13.99 8.84 -6.83
CA GLU A 70 -12.63 8.51 -7.28
C GLU A 70 -11.59 8.68 -6.15
N GLY A 71 -11.79 9.66 -5.25
CA GLY A 71 -10.93 9.88 -4.11
C GLY A 71 -10.97 8.72 -3.12
N VAL A 72 -12.17 8.25 -2.79
CA VAL A 72 -12.39 7.06 -1.96
C VAL A 72 -11.80 5.81 -2.62
N TRP A 73 -11.97 5.65 -3.94
CA TRP A 73 -11.40 4.51 -4.68
C TRP A 73 -9.87 4.47 -4.59
N LYS A 74 -9.20 5.60 -4.86
CA LYS A 74 -7.74 5.73 -4.75
C LYS A 74 -7.24 5.47 -3.34
N TYR A 75 -7.95 5.99 -2.34
CA TYR A 75 -7.62 5.80 -0.93
C TYR A 75 -7.70 4.33 -0.50
N GLU A 76 -8.76 3.62 -0.88
CA GLU A 76 -8.91 2.20 -0.55
C GLU A 76 -7.88 1.33 -1.29
N HIS A 77 -7.53 1.67 -2.54
CA HIS A 77 -6.41 1.03 -3.23
C HIS A 77 -5.08 1.26 -2.52
N LEU A 78 -4.81 2.47 -2.05
CA LEU A 78 -3.58 2.78 -1.32
C LEU A 78 -3.49 1.97 -0.02
N ARG A 79 -4.61 1.81 0.70
CA ARG A 79 -4.71 0.90 1.84
C ARG A 79 -4.43 -0.55 1.46
N GLN A 80 -5.01 -1.02 0.35
CA GLN A 80 -4.78 -2.37 -0.13
C GLN A 80 -3.30 -2.61 -0.46
N PHE A 81 -2.62 -1.66 -1.10
CA PHE A 81 -1.18 -1.76 -1.36
C PHE A 81 -0.36 -1.89 -0.07
N CYS A 82 -0.66 -1.09 0.96
CA CYS A 82 0.02 -1.22 2.25
C CYS A 82 -0.21 -2.59 2.89
N LEU A 83 -1.40 -3.18 2.76
CA LEU A 83 -1.70 -4.53 3.27
C LEU A 83 -0.89 -5.61 2.53
N GLU A 84 -0.81 -5.56 1.20
CA GLU A 84 -0.04 -6.53 0.42
C GLU A 84 1.47 -6.39 0.67
N LEU A 85 1.98 -5.15 0.73
CA LEU A 85 3.39 -4.89 1.03
C LEU A 85 3.78 -5.35 2.44
N ASN A 86 2.89 -5.23 3.43
CA ASN A 86 3.11 -5.79 4.76
C ASN A 86 3.27 -7.32 4.70
N GLY A 87 2.44 -8.00 3.93
CA GLY A 87 2.56 -9.45 3.70
C GLY A 87 3.90 -9.82 3.06
N LEU A 88 4.33 -9.07 2.06
CA LEU A 88 5.62 -9.25 1.40
C LEU A 88 6.80 -9.01 2.36
N ALA A 89 6.75 -7.95 3.16
CA ALA A 89 7.80 -7.60 4.12
C ALA A 89 8.02 -8.72 5.16
N VAL A 90 6.95 -9.38 5.62
CA VAL A 90 7.04 -10.53 6.53
C VAL A 90 7.73 -11.72 5.86
N GLN A 91 7.46 -11.99 4.58
CA GLN A 91 8.15 -13.07 3.85
C GLN A 91 9.65 -12.76 3.68
N LEU A 92 9.98 -11.50 3.36
CA LEU A 92 11.34 -11.02 3.20
C LEU A 92 12.15 -10.99 4.50
N GLN A 93 11.51 -11.02 5.67
CA GLN A 93 12.20 -11.05 6.96
C GLN A 93 13.14 -12.26 7.12
N SER A 94 12.88 -13.35 6.39
CA SER A 94 13.72 -14.55 6.40
C SER A 94 15.00 -14.42 5.56
N GLU A 95 15.05 -13.47 4.64
CA GLU A 95 16.15 -13.30 3.68
C GLU A 95 16.91 -11.99 3.88
N CYS A 96 16.25 -10.95 4.42
CA CYS A 96 16.81 -9.62 4.62
C CYS A 96 17.23 -9.41 6.08
N PHE A 97 18.52 -9.57 6.35
CA PHE A 97 19.10 -9.38 7.68
C PHE A 97 19.78 -8.02 7.82
N PRO A 98 19.74 -7.38 9.01
CA PRO A 98 20.39 -6.09 9.22
C PRO A 98 21.90 -6.07 8.96
N GLU A 99 22.56 -7.23 9.09
CA GLU A 99 23.99 -7.39 8.88
C GLU A 99 24.36 -7.39 7.38
N GLN A 100 23.48 -7.93 6.53
CA GLN A 100 23.69 -8.03 5.09
C GLN A 100 23.14 -6.80 4.36
N CYS A 101 21.99 -6.29 4.82
CA CYS A 101 21.29 -5.14 4.25
C CYS A 101 21.29 -3.98 5.25
N SER A 102 22.48 -3.47 5.56
CA SER A 102 22.71 -2.42 6.58
C SER A 102 22.15 -1.05 6.20
N GLN A 103 21.88 -0.81 4.92
CA GLN A 103 21.32 0.42 4.38
C GLN A 103 20.21 0.11 3.37
N MET A 104 19.22 1.01 3.25
CA MET A 104 18.19 0.91 2.22
C MET A 104 18.69 1.48 0.89
N THR A 105 19.05 0.61 -0.05
CA THR A 105 19.57 0.96 -1.38
C THR A 105 18.79 0.23 -2.47
N ALA A 106 18.35 0.93 -3.53
CA ALA A 106 17.78 0.29 -4.72
C ALA A 106 18.81 0.17 -5.86
N THR A 107 19.78 1.08 -5.91
CA THR A 107 20.93 1.06 -6.83
C THR A 107 22.19 1.44 -6.06
N GLU A 108 23.38 1.16 -6.61
CA GLU A 108 24.66 1.45 -5.94
C GLU A 108 24.95 2.94 -5.74
N GLN A 109 24.18 3.82 -6.39
CA GLN A 109 24.43 5.26 -6.45
C GLN A 109 23.59 6.07 -5.47
N TRP A 110 22.57 5.47 -4.85
CA TRP A 110 21.58 6.20 -4.08
C TRP A 110 21.14 5.42 -2.84
N ILE A 111 21.05 6.14 -1.72
CA ILE A 111 20.55 5.61 -0.46
C ILE A 111 19.23 6.30 -0.10
N PHE A 112 18.31 5.54 0.49
CA PHE A 112 17.07 6.07 1.02
C PHE A 112 17.20 6.30 2.52
N LEU A 113 16.92 7.53 2.95
CA LEU A 113 16.91 7.89 4.38
C LEU A 113 15.51 7.70 4.96
N CYS A 114 15.43 7.21 6.20
CA CYS A 114 14.16 6.95 6.86
C CYS A 114 13.57 8.22 7.47
N ALA A 115 12.36 8.59 7.05
CA ALA A 115 11.62 9.77 7.53
C ALA A 115 10.88 9.55 8.86
N ALA A 116 10.81 8.31 9.38
CA ALA A 116 10.17 8.03 10.67
C ALA A 116 10.93 8.64 11.86
N HIS A 117 12.17 9.08 11.65
CA HIS A 117 13.00 9.73 12.65
C HIS A 117 12.93 11.25 12.56
N LYS A 118 13.04 11.94 13.70
CA LYS A 118 13.07 13.43 13.77
C LYS A 118 14.12 14.06 12.87
N THR A 119 15.23 13.36 12.64
CA THR A 119 16.24 13.69 11.65
C THR A 119 16.36 12.48 10.74
N PRO A 120 16.26 12.64 9.41
CA PRO A 120 16.40 11.51 8.49
C PRO A 120 17.72 10.78 8.72
N LYS A 121 17.64 9.45 8.84
CA LYS A 121 18.79 8.59 9.13
C LYS A 121 18.76 7.35 8.25
N GLU A 122 19.94 6.76 8.07
CA GLU A 122 20.09 5.45 7.46
C GLU A 122 19.55 4.37 8.40
N CYS A 123 18.71 3.49 7.87
CA CYS A 123 18.24 2.31 8.56
C CYS A 123 18.58 1.07 7.72
N PRO A 124 18.77 -0.09 8.36
CA PRO A 124 18.79 -1.37 7.66
C PRO A 124 17.56 -1.52 6.77
N ALA A 125 17.70 -2.18 5.62
CA ALA A 125 16.64 -2.22 4.62
C ALA A 125 15.32 -2.78 5.17
N ILE A 126 15.37 -3.84 5.98
CA ILE A 126 14.18 -4.43 6.60
C ILE A 126 13.50 -3.47 7.59
N ASP A 127 14.29 -2.76 8.39
CA ASP A 127 13.78 -1.79 9.38
C ASP A 127 13.23 -0.54 8.69
N TYR A 128 13.88 -0.08 7.62
CA TYR A 128 13.38 1.00 6.78
C TYR A 128 12.01 0.61 6.20
N THR A 129 11.89 -0.56 5.58
CA THR A 129 10.62 -1.03 4.99
C THR A 129 9.51 -1.04 6.03
N ARG A 130 9.80 -1.58 7.23
CA ARG A 130 8.86 -1.58 8.35
C ARG A 130 8.47 -0.16 8.77
N HIS A 131 9.43 0.74 9.00
CA HIS A 131 9.15 2.11 9.41
C HIS A 131 8.32 2.87 8.37
N THR A 132 8.59 2.65 7.09
CA THR A 132 7.82 3.26 5.99
C THR A 132 6.38 2.73 5.95
N LEU A 133 6.19 1.42 6.10
CA LEU A 133 4.86 0.80 6.13
C LEU A 133 4.06 1.20 7.37
N ASP A 134 4.70 1.24 8.54
CA ASP A 134 4.09 1.71 9.79
C ASP A 134 3.70 3.19 9.68
N GLY A 135 4.55 4.03 9.08
CA GLY A 135 4.28 5.44 8.82
C GLY A 135 3.10 5.64 7.87
N ALA A 136 3.09 4.91 6.75
CA ALA A 136 1.98 4.91 5.78
C ALA A 136 0.67 4.49 6.44
N ALA A 137 0.67 3.41 7.22
CA ALA A 137 -0.50 2.93 7.94
C ALA A 137 -1.01 3.96 8.97
N CYS A 138 -0.11 4.60 9.73
CA CYS A 138 -0.48 5.66 10.67
C CYS A 138 -1.17 6.83 9.96
N LEU A 139 -0.63 7.25 8.82
CA LEU A 139 -1.16 8.37 8.06
C LEU A 139 -2.52 8.02 7.43
N LEU A 140 -2.66 6.85 6.82
CA LEU A 140 -3.93 6.41 6.21
C LEU A 140 -5.03 6.24 7.27
N ASN A 141 -4.69 5.79 8.48
CA ASN A 141 -5.64 5.63 9.58
C ASN A 141 -5.94 6.92 10.34
N SER A 142 -5.27 8.02 10.03
CA SER A 142 -5.48 9.27 10.75
C SER A 142 -6.66 10.06 10.18
N ASN A 143 -7.68 10.27 11.02
CA ASN A 143 -8.89 11.03 10.68
C ASN A 143 -8.63 12.52 10.39
N LYS A 144 -7.38 12.98 10.59
CA LYS A 144 -6.92 14.35 10.28
C LYS A 144 -6.65 14.53 8.78
N TYR A 145 -6.13 13.50 8.13
CA TYR A 145 -5.78 13.53 6.70
C TYR A 145 -6.87 12.86 5.86
N PHE A 146 -7.64 11.96 6.48
CA PHE A 146 -8.77 11.27 5.86
C PHE A 146 -9.97 11.26 6.82
N PRO A 147 -10.74 12.36 6.93
CA PRO A 147 -12.02 12.32 7.62
C PRO A 147 -12.94 11.33 6.89
N SER A 148 -13.79 10.60 7.62
CA SER A 148 -14.78 9.64 7.08
C SER A 148 -15.86 10.25 6.17
N SER A 149 -15.64 11.47 5.68
CA SER A 149 -16.57 12.34 4.98
C SER A 149 -15.89 12.87 3.72
N TRP A 150 -15.93 12.08 2.64
CA TRP A 150 -15.95 12.48 1.22
C TRP A 150 -14.95 13.54 0.66
N ASP A 151 -14.00 14.04 1.42
CA ASP A 151 -12.98 14.99 0.96
C ASP A 151 -11.58 14.42 1.25
N CYS A 152 -11.04 13.68 0.28
CA CYS A 152 -9.67 13.18 0.29
C CYS A 152 -8.79 14.09 -0.59
N SER A 153 -8.21 15.16 -0.03
CA SER A 153 -7.18 15.94 -0.73
C SER A 153 -5.82 15.22 -0.62
N LEU A 154 -5.40 14.56 -1.70
CA LEU A 154 -4.19 13.71 -1.77
C LEU A 154 -2.85 14.47 -1.82
N ASP A 155 -2.87 15.81 -1.80
CA ASP A 155 -1.72 16.64 -2.18
C ASP A 155 -0.57 16.69 -1.15
N ASN A 156 -0.72 16.12 0.05
CA ASN A 156 0.29 16.17 1.13
C ASN A 156 0.92 14.81 1.49
N LEU A 157 0.64 13.75 0.74
CA LEU A 157 1.10 12.39 1.06
C LEU A 157 2.52 12.07 0.56
N SER A 158 2.95 12.62 -0.58
CA SER A 158 4.22 12.24 -1.23
C SER A 158 5.43 12.53 -0.36
N ASP A 159 5.44 13.69 0.31
CA ASP A 159 6.63 14.22 0.97
C ASP A 159 6.93 13.52 2.30
N ASN A 160 5.93 12.86 2.89
CA ASN A 160 6.06 12.17 4.17
C ASN A 160 6.31 10.66 4.03
N LEU A 161 5.85 10.03 2.95
CA LEU A 161 6.01 8.59 2.75
C LEU A 161 7.35 8.20 2.11
N PHE A 162 7.90 9.03 1.22
CA PHE A 162 9.11 8.70 0.46
C PHE A 162 10.02 9.93 0.35
N PRO A 163 10.93 10.16 1.32
CA PRO A 163 11.93 11.20 1.16
C PRO A 163 12.78 10.92 -0.08
N PRO A 164 13.21 11.97 -0.81
CA PRO A 164 13.98 11.78 -2.03
C PRO A 164 15.29 11.02 -1.73
N PRO A 165 15.72 10.14 -2.64
CA PRO A 165 17.00 9.45 -2.50
C PRO A 165 18.14 10.49 -2.42
N VAL A 166 19.09 10.25 -1.52
CA VAL A 166 20.27 11.10 -1.37
C VAL A 166 21.49 10.39 -1.93
N PRO A 167 22.45 11.13 -2.53
CA PRO A 167 23.69 10.52 -2.97
C PRO A 167 24.52 10.11 -1.74
N PRO A 168 25.35 9.06 -1.83
CA PRO A 168 26.20 8.61 -0.73
C PRO A 168 27.12 9.75 -0.28
N MET A 169 27.14 10.04 1.03
CA MET A 169 28.03 11.06 1.60
C MET A 169 29.47 10.63 1.41
N ASN A 170 30.20 11.37 0.57
CA ASN A 170 31.65 11.20 0.41
C ASN A 170 32.34 11.61 1.72
N THR A 171 32.86 10.65 2.48
CA THR A 171 33.60 10.91 3.72
C THR A 171 34.98 11.50 3.38
N GLY A 172 35.02 12.81 3.11
CA GLY A 172 36.22 13.57 2.75
C GLY A 172 36.22 15.00 3.29
N ARG A 173 36.69 15.15 4.54
CA ARG A 173 37.42 16.29 5.17
C ARG A 173 37.10 17.77 4.78
N SER A 174 36.60 18.51 5.79
CA SER A 174 36.77 19.94 6.17
C SER A 174 36.57 21.08 5.14
N ASN A 175 35.57 21.94 5.31
CA ASN A 175 35.63 23.24 6.02
C ASN A 175 34.36 24.09 5.76
N SER A 176 34.08 24.95 6.74
CA SER A 176 33.09 26.05 6.80
C SER A 176 32.67 26.71 5.48
N VAL A 177 31.39 27.03 5.33
CA VAL A 177 30.83 28.40 5.15
C VAL A 177 29.28 28.32 5.10
N SER A 178 28.68 29.41 5.53
CA SER A 178 27.28 29.72 5.81
C SER A 178 26.33 29.76 4.61
N GLU A 179 25.04 29.77 4.99
CA GLU A 179 23.91 30.44 4.34
C GLU A 179 23.30 29.89 3.04
N ASN A 180 21.99 29.62 3.15
CA ASN A 180 20.97 29.82 2.12
C ASN A 180 21.22 29.17 0.76
N LEU A 181 20.92 27.88 0.66
CA LEU A 181 20.24 27.36 -0.53
C LEU A 181 19.17 26.37 -0.09
N ARG A 182 17.89 26.74 -0.27
CA ARG A 182 16.91 25.73 -0.70
C ARG A 182 17.50 25.13 -1.97
N PRO A 183 17.76 23.82 -2.07
CA PRO A 183 17.92 23.22 -3.37
C PRO A 183 16.56 23.36 -4.04
N GLU A 184 16.49 24.13 -5.12
CA GLU A 184 15.41 23.99 -6.08
C GLU A 184 15.32 22.51 -6.42
N ILE A 185 14.19 21.90 -6.09
CA ILE A 185 13.86 20.54 -6.47
C ILE A 185 13.95 20.50 -8.00
N PRO A 186 14.81 19.67 -8.60
CA PRO A 186 14.74 19.46 -10.04
C PRO A 186 13.37 18.84 -10.30
N VAL A 187 12.48 19.61 -10.92
CA VAL A 187 11.24 19.10 -11.50
C VAL A 187 11.69 18.12 -12.57
N ILE A 188 11.69 16.82 -12.24
CA ILE A 188 11.85 15.76 -13.23
C ILE A 188 10.66 15.92 -14.18
N PRO A 189 10.86 16.24 -15.47
CA PRO A 189 9.76 16.40 -16.39
C PRO A 189 9.02 15.08 -16.49
N GLY A 190 7.70 15.13 -16.24
CA GLY A 190 6.82 13.98 -16.31
C GLY A 190 6.92 13.31 -17.67
N HIS A 191 7.41 12.08 -17.68
CA HIS A 191 7.19 11.12 -18.74
C HIS A 191 7.18 9.72 -18.14
N TRP A 192 6.02 9.32 -17.62
CA TRP A 192 5.72 7.92 -17.32
C TRP A 192 5.43 7.21 -18.63
N ASP A 193 6.45 7.02 -19.47
CA ASP A 193 6.33 6.18 -20.67
C ASP A 193 6.54 4.73 -20.25
N ALA A 194 5.43 4.04 -20.02
CA ALA A 194 5.39 2.59 -19.90
C ALA A 194 5.74 1.97 -21.26
N ARG A 195 7.03 1.65 -21.45
CA ARG A 195 7.48 0.70 -22.48
C ARG A 195 8.20 -0.45 -21.81
N VAL A 196 7.42 -1.47 -21.50
CA VAL A 196 7.88 -2.83 -21.25
C VAL A 196 8.34 -3.40 -22.59
N ALA A 197 9.55 -3.97 -22.61
CA ALA A 197 10.02 -4.88 -23.65
C ALA A 197 9.43 -6.28 -23.43
#